data_AF-A0AAU8LVZ7-F1
#
_entry.id   AF-A0AAU8LVZ7-F1
#
_cell.length_a   1.000
_cell.length_b   1.000
_cell.length_c   1.000
_cell.angle_alpha   90.00
_cell.angle_beta   90.00
_cell.angle_gamma   90.00
#
_symmetry.space_group_name_H-M   'P 1'
#
loop_
_entity.id
_entity.type
_entity.pdbx_description
1 polymer ?
#
loop_
_entity_poly.entity_id
_entity_poly.type
_entity_poly.pdbx_seq_one_letter_code
_entity_poly.pdbx_strand_id
1 'polypeptide(L)'
;MKTPHFLDISESEYPAEYREVIRRLIKAASEPQVRRTMDVEDEIIEELGGLERIIAVRDKTINDQKRELDDQRRELDDQKKLIEELKQQLGKK
;
A
#
# COMPACT_ATOMS: atom_id res chain seq x y z
N MET A 1 6.98 28.79 8.66
CA MET A 1 7.76 28.36 9.83
C MET A 1 6.89 27.37 10.60
N LYS A 2 7.28 26.09 10.70
CA LYS A 2 6.59 25.16 11.60
C LYS A 2 6.88 25.64 13.02
N THR A 3 5.86 26.04 13.75
CA THR A 3 5.96 26.34 15.18
C THR A 3 6.52 25.11 15.87
N PRO A 4 7.55 25.22 16.72
CA PRO A 4 7.94 24.09 17.55
C PRO A 4 6.72 23.71 18.38
N HIS A 5 6.19 22.50 18.14
CA HIS A 5 5.11 21.93 18.91
C HIS A 5 5.68 21.60 20.30
N PHE A 6 5.73 22.58 21.19
CA PHE A 6 6.02 22.33 22.59
C PHE A 6 4.79 21.68 23.20
N LEU A 7 4.92 20.39 23.48
CA LEU A 7 3.91 19.60 24.15
C LEU A 7 4.04 19.85 25.66
N ASP A 8 3.27 20.80 26.18
CA ASP A 8 3.26 21.15 27.61
C ASP A 8 2.30 20.20 28.33
N ILE A 9 2.84 19.09 28.85
CA ILE A 9 2.07 18.05 29.54
C ILE A 9 2.39 18.12 31.03
N SER A 10 1.37 18.41 31.83
CA SER A 10 1.46 18.30 33.27
C SER A 10 1.17 16.87 33.73
N GLU A 11 2.14 16.22 34.36
CA GLU A 11 1.97 14.86 34.95
C GLU A 11 0.82 14.81 35.98
N SER A 12 0.50 15.94 36.63
CA SER A 12 -0.55 16.02 37.64
C SER A 12 -1.97 15.89 37.07
N GLU A 13 -2.15 16.14 35.77
CA GLU A 13 -3.43 16.01 35.07
C GLU A 13 -3.82 14.55 34.82
N TYR A 14 -2.88 13.62 34.98
CA TYR A 14 -3.11 12.19 34.75
C TYR A 14 -3.33 11.43 36.08
N PRO A 15 -4.22 10.41 36.06
CA PRO A 15 -4.37 9.47 37.16
C PRO A 15 -3.03 8.86 37.59
N ALA A 16 -2.87 8.60 38.89
CA ALA A 16 -1.60 8.16 39.46
C ALA A 16 -1.01 6.90 38.79
N GLU A 17 -1.88 6.00 38.33
CA GLU A 17 -1.51 4.77 37.61
C GLU A 17 -0.80 5.02 36.27
N TYR A 18 -1.07 6.15 35.60
CA TYR A 18 -0.48 6.48 34.30
C TYR A 18 0.72 7.44 34.40
N ARG A 19 0.93 8.08 35.54
CA ARG A 19 1.98 9.09 35.73
C ARG A 19 3.38 8.58 35.38
N GLU A 20 3.69 7.32 35.73
CA GLU A 20 4.99 6.74 35.42
C GLU A 20 5.20 6.59 33.90
N VAL A 21 4.16 6.17 33.17
CA VAL A 21 4.21 6.04 31.71
C VAL A 21 4.34 7.43 31.07
N ILE A 22 3.53 8.39 31.50
CA ILE A 22 3.59 9.79 31.02
C ILE A 22 4.97 10.39 31.24
N ARG A 23 5.58 10.19 32.42
CA ARG A 23 6.93 10.66 32.72
C ARG A 23 7.98 10.08 31.77
N ARG A 24 7.89 8.78 31.46
CA ARG A 24 8.79 8.12 30.50
C ARG A 24 8.62 8.68 29.09
N LEU A 25 7.38 8.91 28.66
CA LEU A 25 7.05 9.50 27.36
C LEU A 25 7.57 10.94 27.24
N ILE A 26 7.36 11.78 28.26
CA ILE A 26 7.90 13.15 28.32
C ILE A 26 9.43 13.13 28.23
N LYS A 27 10.08 12.20 28.94
CA LYS A 27 11.54 12.05 28.89
C LYS A 27 12.01 11.66 27.49
N ALA A 28 11.38 10.67 26.85
CA ALA A 28 11.70 10.25 25.49
C ALA A 28 11.50 11.39 24.48
N ALA A 29 10.39 12.13 24.58
CA ALA A 29 10.11 13.29 23.74
C ALA A 29 11.10 14.44 23.96
N SER A 30 11.70 14.55 25.15
CA SER A 30 12.70 15.57 25.46
C SER A 30 14.10 15.22 24.92
N GLU A 31 14.39 13.95 24.69
CA GLU A 31 15.70 13.45 24.27
C GLU A 31 15.95 13.70 22.76
N PRO A 32 16.94 14.54 22.39
CA PRO A 32 17.11 14.98 21.01
C PRO A 32 17.53 13.87 20.03
N GLN A 33 18.15 12.79 20.52
CA GLN A 33 18.49 11.64 19.68
C GLN A 33 17.24 10.83 19.36
N VAL A 34 16.44 10.52 20.38
CA VAL A 34 15.17 9.80 20.23
C VAL A 34 14.23 10.53 19.28
N ARG A 35 14.05 11.85 19.45
CA ARG A 35 13.23 12.65 18.52
C ARG A 35 13.69 12.54 17.08
N ARG A 36 15.00 12.70 16.84
CA ARG A 36 15.56 12.63 15.49
C ARG A 36 15.38 11.26 14.85
N THR A 37 15.52 10.20 15.65
CA THR A 37 15.24 8.84 15.18
C THR A 37 13.77 8.69 14.83
N MET A 38 12.85 9.16 15.68
CA MET A 38 11.41 9.11 15.40
C MET A 38 11.03 9.90 14.14
N ASP A 39 11.59 11.09 13.93
CA ASP A 39 11.31 11.90 12.73
C ASP A 39 11.70 11.15 11.44
N VAL A 40 12.86 10.47 11.45
CA VAL A 40 13.33 9.67 10.31
C VAL A 40 12.50 8.39 10.14
N GLU A 41 12.11 7.75 11.24
CA GLU A 41 11.23 6.57 11.21
C GLU A 41 9.87 6.92 10.59
N ASP A 42 9.29 8.07 10.94
CA ASP A 42 8.03 8.54 10.36
C ASP A 42 8.15 8.77 8.85
N GLU A 43 9.26 9.35 8.37
CA GLU A 43 9.54 9.51 6.93
C GLU A 43 9.61 8.15 6.22
N ILE A 44 10.31 7.17 6.82
CA ILE A 44 10.42 5.81 6.27
C ILE A 44 9.06 5.12 6.23
N ILE A 45 8.26 5.25 7.29
CA ILE A 45 6.92 4.65 7.38
C ILE A 45 6.01 5.25 6.30
N GLU A 46 6.07 6.57 6.08
CA GLU A 46 5.29 7.23 5.03
C GLU A 46 5.69 6.73 3.63
N GLU A 47 7.00 6.61 3.36
CA GLU A 47 7.51 6.09 2.09
C GLU A 47 7.08 4.64 1.85
N LEU A 48 7.24 3.77 2.86
CA LEU A 48 6.81 2.37 2.79
C LEU A 48 5.31 2.25 2.50
N GLY A 49 4.48 3.03 3.20
CA GLY A 49 3.05 3.08 2.92
C GLY A 49 2.73 3.57 1.51
N GLY A 50 3.54 4.48 0.96
CA GLY A 50 3.47 4.90 -0.44
C GLY A 50 3.77 3.75 -1.41
N LEU A 51 4.83 3.00 -1.16
CA LEU A 51 5.22 1.84 -1.97
C LEU A 51 4.15 0.74 -1.93
N GLU A 52 3.57 0.45 -0.76
CA GLU A 52 2.48 -0.52 -0.61
C GLU A 52 1.26 -0.14 -1.47
N ARG A 53 0.87 1.15 -1.46
CA ARG A 53 -0.21 1.64 -2.33
C ARG A 53 0.10 1.45 -3.81
N ILE A 54 1.34 1.74 -4.24
CA ILE A 54 1.78 1.55 -5.62
C ILE A 54 1.72 0.07 -6.01
N ILE A 55 2.18 -0.83 -5.15
CA ILE A 55 2.14 -2.27 -5.37
C ILE A 55 0.69 -2.74 -5.51
N ALA A 56 -0.20 -2.32 -4.62
CA ALA A 56 -1.61 -2.70 -4.68
C ALA A 56 -2.28 -2.26 -6.01
N VAL A 57 -1.97 -1.05 -6.49
CA VAL A 57 -2.46 -0.57 -7.79
C VAL A 57 -1.87 -1.40 -8.93
N ARG A 58 -0.57 -1.72 -8.90
CA ARG A 58 0.08 -2.55 -9.92
C ARG A 58 -0.51 -3.96 -9.98
N ASP A 59 -0.73 -4.60 -8.83
CA ASP A 59 -1.31 -5.94 -8.75
C ASP A 59 -2.72 -5.96 -9.32
N LYS A 60 -3.53 -4.93 -9.03
CA LYS A 60 -4.86 -4.78 -9.64
C LYS A 60 -4.76 -4.69 -11.16
N THR A 61 -3.91 -3.80 -11.68
CA THR A 61 -3.71 -3.64 -13.13
C THR A 61 -3.25 -4.94 -13.79
N ILE A 62 -2.32 -5.67 -13.18
CA ILE A 62 -1.83 -6.95 -13.70
C ILE A 62 -2.96 -7.99 -13.73
N ASN A 63 -3.80 -8.04 -12.70
CA ASN A 63 -4.92 -8.98 -12.65
C ASN A 63 -5.99 -8.65 -13.70
N ASP A 64 -6.29 -7.37 -13.90
CA ASP A 64 -7.23 -6.93 -14.93
C ASP A 64 -6.68 -7.27 -16.33
N GLN A 65 -5.39 -7.02 -16.59
CA GLN A 65 -4.73 -7.39 -17.84
C GLN A 65 -4.72 -8.91 -18.09
N LYS A 66 -4.52 -9.72 -17.04
CA LYS A 66 -4.58 -11.19 -17.16
C LYS A 66 -5.97 -11.66 -17.58
N ARG A 67 -7.03 -11.07 -17.02
CA ARG A 67 -8.41 -11.40 -17.40
C ARG A 67 -8.68 -11.06 -18.86
N GLU A 68 -8.27 -9.87 -19.29
CA GLU A 68 -8.43 -9.44 -20.68
C GLU A 68 -7.66 -10.35 -21.66
N LEU A 69 -6.44 -10.77 -21.30
CA LEU A 69 -5.68 -11.73 -22.10
C LEU A 69 -6.34 -13.11 -22.17
N ASP A 70 -6.95 -13.57 -21.08
CA ASP A 70 -7.67 -14.85 -21.07
C ASP A 70 -8.92 -14.79 -21.95
N ASP A 71 -9.65 -13.67 -21.94
CA ASP A 71 -10.82 -13.46 -22.80
C ASP A 71 -10.41 -13.39 -24.28
N GLN A 72 -9.35 -12.65 -24.61
CA GLN A 72 -8.79 -12.61 -25.97
C GLN A 72 -8.33 -13.99 -26.46
N ARG A 73 -7.75 -14.82 -25.59
CA ARG A 73 -7.36 -16.20 -25.93
C ARG A 73 -8.56 -17.06 -26.27
N ARG A 74 -9.66 -16.94 -25.51
CA ARG A 74 -10.91 -17.68 -25.79
C ARG A 74 -11.50 -17.27 -27.13
N GLU A 75 -11.56 -15.97 -27.40
CA GLU A 75 -12.07 -15.47 -28.68
C GLU A 75 -11.22 -15.96 -29.87
N LEU A 76 -9.89 -15.94 -29.74
CA LEU A 76 -8.99 -16.48 -30.76
C LEU A 76 -9.20 -17.98 -31.00
N ASP A 77 -9.43 -18.76 -29.95
CA ASP A 77 -9.68 -20.19 -30.09
C ASP A 77 -11.03 -20.48 -30.75
N ASP A 78 -12.06 -19.70 -30.45
CA ASP A 78 -13.36 -19.81 -31.12
C ASP A 78 -13.29 -19.40 -32.59
N GLN A 79 -12.55 -18.33 -32.91
CA GLN A 79 -12.28 -17.93 -34.30
C GLN A 79 -11.51 -19.03 -35.06
N LYS A 80 -10.52 -19.68 -34.44
CA LYS A 80 -9.81 -20.81 -35.06
C LYS A 80 -10.73 -21.98 -35.38
N LYS A 81 -11.62 -22.35 -34.45
CA LYS A 81 -12.61 -23.41 -34.70
C LYS A 81 -13.53 -23.06 -35.87
N LEU A 82 -14.03 -21.83 -35.92
CA LEU A 82 -14.89 -21.37 -37.01
C LEU A 82 -14.16 -21.42 -38.36
N ILE A 83 -12.90 -20.99 -38.42
CA ILE A 83 -12.08 -21.07 -39.63
C ILE A 83 -11.90 -22.53 -40.07
N GLU A 84 -11.66 -23.45 -39.14
CA GLU A 84 -11.49 -24.86 -39.43
C GLU A 84 -12.79 -25.48 -39.99
N GLU A 85 -13.93 -25.16 -39.39
CA GLU A 85 -15.25 -25.58 -39.88
C GLU A 85 -15.53 -25.06 -41.30
N LEU A 86 -15.25 -23.78 -41.56
CA LEU A 86 -15.42 -23.19 -42.89
C LEU A 86 -14.50 -23.83 -43.94
N LYS A 87 -13.24 -24.13 -43.58
CA LYS A 87 -12.31 -24.86 -44.45
C LYS A 87 -12.82 -26.25 -44.79
N GLN A 88 -13.35 -26.98 -43.81
CA GLN A 88 -13.94 -28.30 -44.05
C GLN A 88 -15.18 -28.23 -44.95
N GLN A 89 -16.02 -27.21 -44.81
CA GLN A 89 -17.18 -27.01 -45.69
C GLN A 89 -16.76 -26.69 -47.13
N LEU A 90 -15.72 -25.86 -47.32
CA LEU A 90 -15.18 -25.51 -48.63
C LEU A 90 -14.49 -26.69 -49.31
N GLY A 91 -13.74 -27.53 -48.58
CA GLY A 91 -13.07 -28.70 -49.14
C GLY A 91 -13.99 -29.89 -49.45
N LYS A 92 -15.24 -29.86 -48.98
CA LYS A 92 -16.27 -30.86 -49.29
C LYS A 92 -17.15 -30.48 -50.49
N LYS A 93 -16.92 -29.31 -51.10
CA LYS A 93 -17.67 -28.78 -52.25
C LYS A 93 -16.85 -28.94 -53.53
#